data_AF-A0A450WXL2-F1
#
_entry.id   AF-A0A450WXL2-F1
#
_cell.length_a   1.000
_cell.length_b   1.000
_cell.length_c   1.000
_cell.angle_alpha   90.00
_cell.angle_beta   90.00
_cell.angle_gamma   90.00
#
_symmetry.space_group_name_H-M   'P 1'
#
loop_
_entity.id
_entity.type
_entity.pdbx_description
1 polymer ?
#
loop_
_entity_poly.entity_id
_entity_poly.type
_entity_poly.pdbx_seq_one_letter_code
_entity_poly.pdbx_strand_id
1 'polypeptide(L)'
;MKRIIFILIAALWVGNAFGDIPRAALEHRLDLTREARMVWGINAPVPLFAAQIHQESYWRPSAVSRAGARGMAQFMPATARWMNELFPALGNGDAGNPRWAMRAMVRYDQWLSKRVRGETEYDRMWAMLRSYNGGLGHWRAEARIAGNFERGPVDAACGKAKRHDSHCKENLGYPRRILVVLQPRYSSWGREVK
;
A
#
# COMPACT_ATOMS: atom_id res chain seq x y z
N MET A 1 1.47 25.95 12.01
CA MET A 1 2.46 24.99 12.54
C MET A 1 2.43 23.71 11.70
N LYS A 2 3.41 23.49 10.83
CA LYS A 2 3.48 22.32 9.93
C LYS A 2 4.04 21.14 10.71
N ARG A 3 3.18 20.22 11.17
CA ARG A 3 3.62 18.94 11.76
C ARG A 3 4.04 18.01 10.62
N ILE A 4 5.34 17.94 10.37
CA ILE A 4 5.96 16.94 9.47
C ILE A 4 5.93 15.62 10.25
N ILE A 5 4.97 14.75 9.92
CA ILE A 5 4.88 13.40 10.47
C ILE A 5 5.94 12.56 9.75
N PHE A 6 7.04 12.27 10.43
CA PHE A 6 8.02 11.27 10.02
C PHE A 6 7.36 9.89 10.16
N ILE A 7 6.99 9.29 9.03
CA ILE A 7 6.48 7.92 8.96
C ILE A 7 7.68 7.00 8.81
N LEU A 8 7.86 6.10 9.78
CA LEU A 8 8.98 5.20 9.78
C LEU A 8 8.69 3.81 10.36
N ILE A 9 9.05 2.83 9.52
CA ILE A 9 9.35 1.42 9.75
C ILE A 9 8.12 0.52 9.84
N ALA A 10 7.67 0.05 8.66
CA ALA A 10 6.98 -1.22 8.57
C ALA A 10 7.96 -2.31 9.05
N ALA A 11 7.56 -3.03 10.11
CA ALA A 11 8.36 -4.09 10.67
C ALA A 11 8.75 -5.10 9.57
N LEU A 12 10.05 -5.37 9.46
CA LEU A 12 10.59 -6.48 8.66
C LEU A 12 10.11 -7.80 9.25
N TRP A 13 8.92 -8.24 8.83
CA TRP A 13 8.48 -9.61 9.05
C TRP A 13 9.18 -10.50 8.02
N VAL A 14 10.32 -11.05 8.42
CA VAL A 14 10.98 -12.13 7.68
C VAL A 14 10.19 -13.41 7.92
N GLY A 15 9.07 -13.55 7.21
CA GLY A 15 8.40 -14.83 7.02
C GLY A 15 9.09 -15.59 5.88
N ASN A 16 9.78 -16.66 6.24
CA ASN A 16 10.38 -17.61 5.31
C ASN A 16 9.33 -18.33 4.44
N ALA A 17 9.77 -18.65 3.23
CA ALA A 17 9.30 -19.72 2.35
C ALA A 17 7.90 -19.60 1.71
N PHE A 18 7.77 -20.30 0.59
CA PHE A 18 6.57 -20.53 -0.21
C PHE A 18 5.39 -20.91 0.70
N GLY A 19 4.53 -19.94 0.99
CA GLY A 19 3.42 -20.10 1.92
C GLY A 19 2.11 -19.85 1.20
N ASP A 20 1.16 -20.75 1.40
CA ASP A 20 -0.20 -20.61 0.93
C ASP A 20 -0.83 -19.27 1.35
N ILE A 21 -1.91 -18.89 0.67
CA ILE A 21 -2.76 -17.79 1.09
C ILE A 21 -3.16 -18.01 2.57
N PRO A 22 -2.96 -17.05 3.50
CA PRO A 22 -3.39 -17.20 4.88
C PRO A 22 -4.89 -17.48 4.94
N ARG A 23 -5.33 -18.42 5.80
CA ARG A 23 -6.76 -18.78 5.90
C ARG A 23 -7.65 -17.56 6.16
N ALA A 24 -7.20 -16.63 7.00
CA ALA A 24 -7.89 -15.36 7.29
C ALA A 24 -8.15 -14.52 6.03
N ALA A 25 -7.32 -14.63 4.98
CA ALA A 25 -7.55 -13.95 3.72
C ALA A 25 -8.82 -14.46 3.02
N LEU A 26 -9.07 -15.77 3.08
CA LEU A 26 -10.22 -16.39 2.39
C LEU A 26 -11.56 -15.86 2.91
N GLU A 27 -11.65 -15.60 4.22
CA GLU A 27 -12.82 -15.00 4.87
C GLU A 27 -13.16 -13.60 4.32
N HIS A 28 -12.15 -12.88 3.84
CA HIS A 28 -12.27 -11.51 3.37
C HIS A 28 -12.27 -11.37 1.84
N ARG A 29 -12.11 -12.47 1.08
CA ARG A 29 -12.01 -12.44 -0.39
C ARG A 29 -13.16 -11.70 -1.05
N LEU A 30 -14.40 -12.03 -0.66
CA LEU A 30 -15.60 -11.45 -1.29
C LEU A 30 -15.75 -9.97 -0.95
N ASP A 31 -15.54 -9.59 0.31
CA ASP A 31 -15.59 -8.20 0.76
C ASP A 31 -14.52 -7.36 0.04
N LEU A 32 -13.28 -7.84 -0.04
CA LEU A 32 -12.21 -7.15 -0.77
C LEU A 32 -12.54 -7.03 -2.27
N THR A 33 -13.02 -8.11 -2.89
CA THR A 33 -13.37 -8.11 -4.32
C THR A 33 -14.48 -7.10 -4.63
N ARG A 34 -15.53 -7.05 -3.79
CA ARG A 34 -16.63 -6.09 -3.93
C ARG A 34 -16.12 -4.66 -3.82
N GLU A 35 -15.34 -4.35 -2.78
CA GLU A 35 -14.83 -2.99 -2.58
C GLU A 35 -13.86 -2.57 -3.68
N ALA A 36 -12.96 -3.46 -4.09
CA ALA A 36 -12.04 -3.24 -5.20
C ALA A 36 -12.81 -2.89 -6.48
N ARG A 37 -13.85 -3.65 -6.82
CA ARG A 37 -14.65 -3.40 -8.02
C ARG A 37 -15.51 -2.14 -7.94
N MET A 38 -16.05 -1.83 -6.77
CA MET A 38 -16.81 -0.59 -6.55
C MET A 38 -15.95 0.65 -6.80
N VAL A 39 -14.68 0.61 -6.38
CA VAL A 39 -13.78 1.77 -6.44
C VAL A 39 -13.02 1.82 -7.76
N TRP A 40 -12.46 0.70 -8.22
CA TRP A 40 -11.56 0.62 -9.39
C TRP A 40 -12.22 0.07 -10.67
N GLY A 41 -13.51 -0.29 -10.61
CA GLY A 41 -14.25 -0.87 -11.73
C GLY A 41 -14.13 -2.39 -11.81
N ILE A 42 -14.88 -3.00 -12.74
CA ILE A 42 -15.01 -4.47 -12.84
C ILE A 42 -13.66 -5.20 -12.99
N ASN A 43 -12.69 -4.52 -13.61
CA ASN A 43 -11.32 -4.99 -13.85
C ASN A 43 -10.34 -4.57 -12.73
N ALA A 44 -10.80 -4.41 -11.48
CA ALA A 44 -9.90 -4.08 -10.37
C ALA A 44 -8.82 -5.17 -10.16
N PRO A 45 -7.56 -4.81 -9.86
CA PRO A 45 -6.48 -5.76 -9.60
C PRO A 45 -6.56 -6.33 -8.18
N VAL A 46 -7.59 -7.13 -7.89
CA VAL A 46 -7.82 -7.74 -6.56
C VAL A 46 -6.58 -8.46 -6.00
N PRO A 47 -5.80 -9.22 -6.78
CA PRO A 47 -4.56 -9.84 -6.29
C PRO A 47 -3.54 -8.86 -5.71
N LEU A 48 -3.43 -7.64 -6.25
CA LEU A 48 -2.55 -6.59 -5.72
C LEU A 48 -2.98 -6.17 -4.32
N PHE A 49 -4.27 -5.85 -4.14
CA PHE A 49 -4.80 -5.43 -2.83
C PHE A 49 -4.67 -6.55 -1.79
N ALA A 50 -4.94 -7.79 -2.18
CA ALA A 50 -4.78 -8.95 -1.31
C ALA A 50 -3.31 -9.15 -0.88
N ALA A 51 -2.37 -8.98 -1.81
CA ALA A 51 -0.94 -9.01 -1.55
C ALA A 51 -0.46 -7.86 -0.66
N GLN A 52 -1.05 -6.68 -0.79
CA GLN A 52 -0.76 -5.53 0.06
C GLN A 52 -1.21 -5.79 1.50
N ILE A 53 -2.44 -6.27 1.73
CA ILE A 53 -2.90 -6.66 3.08
C ILE A 53 -2.04 -7.76 3.68
N HIS A 54 -1.63 -8.73 2.86
CA HIS A 54 -0.69 -9.77 3.26
C HIS A 54 0.63 -9.14 3.74
N GLN A 55 1.19 -8.21 2.96
CA GLN A 55 2.45 -7.55 3.30
C GLN A 55 2.35 -6.71 4.58
N GLU A 56 1.23 -6.04 4.80
CA GLU A 56 1.04 -5.15 5.95
C GLU A 56 0.88 -5.89 7.27
N SER A 57 0.15 -7.02 7.27
CA SER A 57 -0.28 -7.63 8.54
C SER A 57 -0.39 -9.14 8.54
N TYR A 58 -0.14 -9.79 7.40
CA TYR A 58 -0.53 -11.19 7.19
C TYR A 58 -2.02 -11.43 7.47
N TRP A 59 -2.87 -10.47 7.08
CA TRP A 59 -4.32 -10.47 7.32
C TRP A 59 -4.73 -10.48 8.80
N ARG A 60 -3.96 -9.84 9.69
CA ARG A 60 -4.23 -9.80 11.13
C ARG A 60 -4.91 -8.47 11.54
N PRO A 61 -6.19 -8.47 11.97
CA PRO A 61 -6.88 -7.26 12.40
C PRO A 61 -6.33 -6.63 13.68
N SER A 62 -5.69 -7.46 14.53
CA SER A 62 -5.07 -7.03 15.78
C SER A 62 -3.62 -6.55 15.61
N ALA A 63 -3.09 -6.49 14.39
CA ALA A 63 -1.72 -6.06 14.14
C ALA A 63 -1.50 -4.61 14.59
N VAL A 64 -0.44 -4.38 15.37
CA VAL A 64 0.02 -3.04 15.77
C VAL A 64 1.51 -2.95 15.54
N SER A 65 1.97 -1.98 14.74
CA SER A 65 3.40 -1.74 14.54
C SER A 65 4.02 -1.00 15.72
N ARG A 66 5.36 -1.01 15.80
CA ARG A 66 6.10 -0.20 16.77
C ARG A 66 5.84 1.30 16.64
N ALA A 67 5.54 1.77 15.43
CA ALA A 67 5.18 3.15 15.16
C ALA A 67 3.70 3.47 15.47
N GLY A 68 2.89 2.45 15.79
CA GLY A 68 1.47 2.61 16.11
C GLY A 68 0.53 2.48 14.91
N ALA A 69 0.99 1.96 13.78
CA ALA A 69 0.13 1.59 12.66
C ALA A 69 -0.77 0.41 13.07
N ARG A 70 -2.05 0.41 12.67
CA ARG A 70 -3.04 -0.56 13.18
C ARG A 70 -3.78 -1.31 12.07
N GLY A 71 -4.12 -2.55 12.40
CA GLY A 71 -5.02 -3.41 11.63
C GLY A 71 -4.45 -3.95 10.33
N MET A 72 -5.32 -4.56 9.53
CA MET A 72 -4.89 -5.38 8.40
C MET A 72 -4.12 -4.61 7.32
N ALA A 73 -4.40 -3.31 7.19
CA ALA A 73 -3.78 -2.41 6.22
C ALA A 73 -2.78 -1.43 6.85
N GLN A 74 -2.46 -1.59 8.14
CA GLN A 74 -1.48 -0.80 8.90
C GLN A 74 -1.62 0.71 8.71
N PHE A 75 -2.84 1.24 8.89
CA PHE A 75 -3.04 2.68 8.87
C PHE A 75 -2.48 3.32 10.16
N MET A 76 -1.70 4.38 10.00
CA MET A 76 -1.38 5.28 11.11
C MET A 76 -2.66 5.98 11.60
N PRO A 77 -2.81 6.25 12.91
CA PRO A 77 -4.03 6.89 13.43
C PRO A 77 -4.35 8.25 12.79
N ALA A 78 -3.33 9.04 12.45
CA ALA A 78 -3.51 10.31 11.77
C ALA A 78 -4.03 10.11 10.33
N THR A 79 -3.48 9.13 9.60
CA THR A 79 -3.93 8.79 8.25
C THR A 79 -5.36 8.24 8.27
N ALA A 80 -5.72 7.43 9.28
CA ALA A 80 -7.08 6.90 9.39
C ALA A 80 -8.14 8.02 9.58
N ARG A 81 -7.84 9.01 10.43
CA ARG A 81 -8.71 10.20 10.58
C ARG A 81 -8.83 10.99 9.28
N TRP A 82 -7.70 11.28 8.63
CA TRP A 82 -7.68 11.99 7.34
C TRP A 82 -8.44 11.23 6.23
N MET A 83 -8.36 9.89 6.21
CA MET A 83 -9.12 9.08 5.27
C MET A 83 -10.64 9.20 5.49
N ASN A 84 -11.12 9.32 6.72
CA ASN A 84 -12.54 9.58 6.97
C ASN A 84 -12.96 10.99 6.54
N GLU A 85 -12.10 11.99 6.74
CA GLU A 85 -12.38 13.36 6.27
C GLU A 85 -12.53 13.38 4.75
N LEU A 86 -11.66 12.66 4.03
CA LEU A 86 -11.73 12.55 2.58
C LEU A 86 -12.89 11.67 2.09
N PHE A 87 -13.22 10.62 2.83
CA PHE A 87 -14.23 9.63 2.46
C PHE A 87 -15.17 9.37 3.64
N PRO A 88 -16.12 10.27 3.94
CA PRO A 88 -16.99 10.15 5.12
C PRO A 88 -17.78 8.84 5.19
N ALA A 89 -18.11 8.25 4.03
CA ALA A 89 -18.77 6.95 3.93
C ALA A 89 -17.96 5.77 4.49
N LEU A 90 -16.68 5.96 4.82
CA LEU A 90 -15.86 4.95 5.51
C LEU A 90 -16.33 4.74 6.97
N GLY A 91 -16.86 5.77 7.62
CA GLY A 91 -17.30 5.71 9.02
C GLY A 91 -16.28 6.31 9.98
N ASN A 92 -16.08 5.67 11.14
CA ASN A 92 -15.40 6.25 12.31
C ASN A 92 -13.85 6.18 12.30
N GLY A 93 -13.22 5.55 11.31
CA GLY A 93 -11.74 5.52 11.24
C GLY A 93 -11.09 4.39 12.01
N ASP A 94 -11.86 3.38 12.38
CA ASP A 94 -11.32 2.24 13.11
C ASP A 94 -10.47 1.35 12.20
N ALA A 95 -9.18 1.61 12.18
CA ALA A 95 -8.20 0.81 11.45
C ALA A 95 -8.16 -0.66 11.90
N GLY A 96 -8.61 -0.98 13.13
CA GLY A 96 -8.71 -2.36 13.62
C GLY A 96 -9.90 -3.13 13.04
N ASN A 97 -10.91 -2.44 12.49
CA ASN A 97 -12.04 -3.05 11.84
C ASN A 97 -11.65 -3.55 10.43
N PRO A 98 -11.73 -4.87 10.14
CA PRO A 98 -11.31 -5.43 8.86
C PRO A 98 -12.00 -4.80 7.64
N ARG A 99 -13.30 -4.53 7.77
CA ARG A 99 -14.10 -3.93 6.71
C ARG A 99 -13.68 -2.48 6.46
N TRP A 100 -13.48 -1.71 7.52
CA TRP A 100 -12.98 -0.34 7.38
C TRP A 100 -11.60 -0.34 6.71
N ALA A 101 -10.68 -1.21 7.16
CA ALA A 101 -9.32 -1.29 6.65
C ALA A 101 -9.27 -1.58 5.14
N MET A 102 -10.03 -2.58 4.66
CA MET A 102 -10.11 -2.90 3.23
C MET A 102 -10.71 -1.75 2.42
N ARG A 103 -11.81 -1.16 2.91
CA ARG A 103 -12.50 -0.03 2.25
C ARG A 103 -11.59 1.19 2.14
N ALA A 104 -10.84 1.48 3.18
CA ALA A 104 -9.90 2.60 3.25
C ALA A 104 -8.68 2.36 2.37
N MET A 105 -8.05 1.18 2.43
CA MET A 105 -6.87 0.84 1.63
C MET A 105 -7.15 0.98 0.13
N VAL A 106 -8.22 0.34 -0.37
CA VAL A 106 -8.58 0.39 -1.79
C VAL A 106 -8.84 1.83 -2.27
N ARG A 107 -9.47 2.67 -1.44
CA ARG A 107 -9.72 4.09 -1.77
C ARG A 107 -8.44 4.92 -1.70
N TYR A 108 -7.57 4.64 -0.74
CA TYR A 108 -6.30 5.35 -0.60
C TYR A 108 -5.36 5.02 -1.76
N ASP A 109 -5.25 3.76 -2.14
CA ASP A 109 -4.52 3.31 -3.32
C ASP A 109 -5.07 4.01 -4.58
N GLN A 110 -6.40 4.14 -4.72
CA GLN A 110 -6.97 4.87 -5.86
C GLN A 110 -6.61 6.35 -5.82
N TRP A 111 -6.67 6.96 -4.65
CA TRP A 111 -6.32 8.35 -4.44
C TRP A 111 -4.84 8.62 -4.79
N LEU A 112 -3.95 7.70 -4.42
CA LEU A 112 -2.52 7.71 -4.72
C LEU A 112 -2.25 7.49 -6.21
N SER A 113 -2.84 6.46 -6.82
CA SER A 113 -2.63 6.14 -8.24
C SER A 113 -3.04 7.28 -9.18
N LYS A 114 -4.06 8.07 -8.82
CA LYS A 114 -4.46 9.30 -9.52
C LYS A 114 -3.46 10.46 -9.38
N ARG A 115 -2.46 10.35 -8.49
CA ARG A 115 -1.53 11.43 -8.10
C ARG A 115 -0.06 11.11 -8.35
N VAL A 116 0.22 9.91 -8.80
CA VAL A 116 1.54 9.46 -9.27
C VAL A 116 1.48 9.21 -10.78
N ARG A 117 2.64 9.10 -11.41
CA ARG A 117 2.79 8.73 -12.82
C ARG A 117 3.70 7.53 -12.93
N GLY A 118 3.57 6.80 -14.03
CA GLY A 118 4.42 5.69 -14.44
C GLY A 118 4.16 5.42 -15.92
N GLU A 119 5.14 4.85 -16.62
CA GLU A 119 5.06 4.59 -18.06
C GLU A 119 4.04 3.51 -18.39
N THR A 120 3.98 2.49 -17.53
CA THR A 120 3.03 1.38 -17.63
C THR A 120 2.08 1.35 -16.44
N GLU A 121 1.06 0.47 -16.48
CA GLU A 121 0.26 0.19 -15.30
C GLU A 121 1.14 -0.32 -14.15
N TYR A 122 2.09 -1.22 -14.44
CA TYR A 122 3.04 -1.73 -13.46
C TYR A 122 3.82 -0.60 -12.78
N ASP A 123 4.39 0.33 -13.55
CA ASP A 123 5.17 1.44 -12.99
C ASP A 123 4.29 2.41 -12.19
N ARG A 124 3.05 2.63 -12.62
CA ARG A 124 2.10 3.45 -11.86
C ARG A 124 1.72 2.80 -10.54
N MET A 125 1.51 1.48 -10.52
CA MET A 125 1.25 0.73 -9.28
C MET A 125 2.49 0.64 -8.39
N TRP A 126 3.68 0.54 -8.98
CA TRP A 126 4.94 0.65 -8.25
C TRP A 126 5.04 1.99 -7.52
N ALA A 127 4.83 3.09 -8.22
CA ALA A 127 4.82 4.44 -7.66
C ALA A 127 3.74 4.63 -6.57
N MET A 128 2.55 4.05 -6.77
CA MET A 128 1.46 4.05 -5.79
C MET A 128 1.88 3.32 -4.52
N LEU A 129 2.43 2.11 -4.61
CA LEU A 129 2.88 1.30 -3.46
C LEU A 129 4.04 1.97 -2.72
N ARG A 130 5.00 2.57 -3.43
CA ARG A 130 6.05 3.40 -2.80
C ARG A 130 5.46 4.58 -2.05
N SER A 131 4.39 5.18 -2.57
CA SER A 131 3.69 6.30 -1.94
C SER A 131 2.81 5.88 -0.75
N TYR A 132 2.25 4.66 -0.76
CA TYR A 132 1.51 4.11 0.36
C TYR A 132 2.42 3.87 1.55
N ASN A 133 3.51 3.12 1.33
CA ASN A 133 4.48 2.77 2.38
C ASN A 133 5.30 3.99 2.86
N GLY A 134 5.75 4.82 1.91
CA GLY A 134 6.75 5.86 2.20
C GLY A 134 6.25 7.30 2.04
N GLY A 135 4.98 7.52 1.72
CA GLY A 135 4.38 8.83 1.54
C GLY A 135 4.57 9.46 0.15
N LEU A 136 3.47 9.99 -0.41
CA LEU A 136 3.42 10.66 -1.71
C LEU A 136 4.39 11.85 -1.85
N GLY A 137 4.61 12.60 -0.76
CA GLY A 137 5.51 13.74 -0.77
C GLY A 137 6.98 13.38 -1.03
N HIS A 138 7.41 12.20 -0.55
CA HIS A 138 8.75 11.69 -0.79
C HIS A 138 8.90 11.20 -2.22
N TRP A 139 7.95 10.41 -2.73
CA TRP A 139 7.94 10.00 -4.13
C TRP A 139 8.02 11.21 -5.07
N ARG A 140 7.24 12.27 -4.79
CA ARG A 140 7.25 13.50 -5.62
C ARG A 140 8.58 14.23 -5.57
N ALA A 141 9.29 14.16 -4.45
CA ALA A 141 10.62 14.76 -4.34
C ALA A 141 11.65 13.95 -5.11
N GLU A 142 11.60 12.62 -5.04
CA GLU A 142 12.46 11.70 -5.78
C GLU A 142 12.24 11.84 -7.30
N ALA A 143 10.99 11.90 -7.76
CA ALA A 143 10.67 12.14 -9.16
C ALA A 143 11.15 13.50 -9.67
N ARG A 144 11.14 14.54 -8.81
CA ARG A 144 11.72 15.84 -9.18
C ARG A 144 13.24 15.75 -9.37
N ILE A 145 13.94 14.98 -8.54
CA ILE A 145 15.39 14.76 -8.69
C ILE A 145 15.69 13.95 -9.95
N ALA A 146 14.87 12.94 -10.26
CA ALA A 146 15.00 12.14 -11.47
C ALA A 146 14.73 12.95 -12.75
N GLY A 147 13.92 14.01 -12.68
CA GLY A 147 13.53 14.82 -13.84
C GLY A 147 12.48 14.15 -14.74
N ASN A 148 12.08 12.91 -14.43
CA ASN A 148 11.08 12.14 -15.17
C ASN A 148 10.25 11.25 -14.21
N PHE A 149 9.44 10.35 -14.77
CA PHE A 149 8.61 9.40 -14.02
C PHE A 149 8.97 7.93 -14.32
N GLU A 150 10.14 7.70 -14.90
CA GLU A 150 10.65 6.36 -15.16
C GLU A 150 11.06 5.72 -13.84
N ARG A 151 10.63 4.46 -13.63
CA ARG A 151 10.82 3.77 -12.34
C ARG A 151 12.29 3.75 -11.91
N GLY A 152 13.21 3.42 -12.82
CA GLY A 152 14.64 3.29 -12.51
C GLY A 152 15.25 4.58 -11.97
N PRO A 153 15.18 5.70 -12.72
CA PRO A 153 15.64 7.01 -12.25
C PRO A 153 14.99 7.47 -10.95
N VAL A 154 13.68 7.30 -10.77
CA VAL A 154 12.96 7.70 -9.54
C VAL A 154 13.40 6.85 -8.34
N ASP A 155 13.62 5.55 -8.54
CA ASP A 155 14.15 4.66 -7.49
C ASP A 155 15.58 5.01 -7.11
N ALA A 156 16.43 5.34 -8.09
CA ALA A 156 17.81 5.79 -7.88
C ALA A 156 17.95 7.16 -7.18
N ALA A 157 16.85 7.93 -7.10
CA ALA A 157 16.77 9.20 -6.38
C ALA A 157 16.40 9.05 -4.89
N CYS A 158 16.05 7.84 -4.44
CA CYS A 158 15.84 7.57 -3.02
C CYS A 158 17.12 7.91 -2.23
N GLY A 159 16.97 8.50 -1.03
CA GLY A 159 18.11 8.90 -0.19
C GLY A 159 18.77 10.21 -0.61
N LYS A 160 18.52 10.66 -1.85
CA LYS A 160 19.07 11.91 -2.43
C LYS A 160 18.08 13.08 -2.39
N ALA A 161 16.80 12.78 -2.15
CA ALA A 161 15.72 13.75 -2.08
C ALA A 161 15.35 14.06 -0.62
N LYS A 162 14.05 13.98 -0.28
CA LYS A 162 13.58 14.23 1.10
C LYS A 162 13.65 13.00 2.02
N ARG A 163 13.69 11.79 1.45
CA ARG A 163 13.69 10.56 2.23
C ARG A 163 15.10 10.28 2.73
N HIS A 164 15.24 9.95 4.00
CA HIS A 164 16.50 9.49 4.56
C HIS A 164 16.87 8.11 4.01
N ASP A 165 18.16 7.88 3.74
CA ASP A 165 18.67 6.69 3.07
C ASP A 165 18.33 5.38 3.81
N SER A 166 18.31 5.42 5.15
CA SER A 166 17.94 4.25 5.97
C SER A 166 16.52 3.71 5.72
N HIS A 167 15.68 4.41 4.96
CA HIS A 167 14.31 3.99 4.61
C HIS A 167 14.18 3.53 3.17
N CYS A 168 15.23 3.69 2.37
CA CYS A 168 15.20 3.33 0.96
C CYS A 168 15.06 1.83 0.77
N LYS A 169 15.76 1.02 1.56
CA LYS A 169 15.66 -0.45 1.47
C LYS A 169 14.22 -0.94 1.64
N GLU A 170 13.50 -0.43 2.65
CA GLU A 170 12.09 -0.78 2.89
C GLU A 170 11.21 -0.27 1.75
N ASN A 171 11.33 1.01 1.40
CA ASN A 171 10.44 1.64 0.45
C ASN A 171 10.59 1.11 -0.99
N LEU A 172 11.83 0.83 -1.42
CA LEU A 172 12.12 0.23 -2.73
C LEU A 172 11.74 -1.26 -2.76
N GLY A 173 11.89 -1.97 -1.63
CA GLY A 173 11.53 -3.38 -1.52
C GLY A 173 10.02 -3.64 -1.51
N TYR A 174 9.23 -2.68 -1.01
CA TYR A 174 7.80 -2.84 -0.78
C TYR A 174 6.99 -3.16 -2.06
N PRO A 175 7.10 -2.41 -3.18
CA PRO A 175 6.43 -2.78 -4.43
C PRO A 175 6.86 -4.14 -4.97
N ARG A 176 8.16 -4.45 -4.95
CA ARG A 176 8.68 -5.75 -5.41
C ARG A 176 8.06 -6.89 -4.62
N ARG A 177 7.97 -6.76 -3.29
CA ARG A 177 7.39 -7.76 -2.42
C ARG A 177 5.91 -7.99 -2.73
N ILE A 178 5.16 -6.94 -3.03
CA ILE A 178 3.73 -7.05 -3.36
C ILE A 178 3.52 -7.57 -4.78
N LEU A 179 4.05 -6.88 -5.80
CA LEU A 179 3.77 -7.17 -7.21
C LEU A 179 4.42 -8.47 -7.70
N VAL A 180 5.63 -8.78 -7.24
CA VAL A 180 6.42 -9.91 -7.77
C VAL A 180 6.33 -11.14 -6.87
N VAL A 181 6.30 -10.98 -5.55
CA VAL A 181 6.39 -12.12 -4.61
C VAL A 181 5.02 -12.57 -4.08
N LEU A 182 4.15 -11.63 -3.71
CA LEU A 182 2.88 -11.94 -3.04
C LEU A 182 1.69 -12.01 -3.99
N GLN A 183 1.59 -11.08 -4.95
CA GLN A 183 0.47 -11.02 -5.92
C GLN A 183 0.24 -12.36 -6.65
N PRO A 184 1.27 -13.10 -7.12
CA PRO A 184 1.04 -14.37 -7.80
C PRO A 184 0.31 -15.42 -6.96
N ARG A 185 0.44 -15.35 -5.63
CA ARG A 185 -0.27 -16.24 -4.70
C ARG A 185 -1.78 -16.03 -4.75
N TYR A 186 -2.23 -14.83 -5.14
CA TYR A 186 -3.63 -14.45 -5.22
C TYR A 186 -4.16 -14.42 -6.66
N SER A 187 -3.45 -14.99 -7.63
CA SER A 187 -3.82 -14.99 -9.06
C SER A 187 -5.24 -15.53 -9.34
N SER A 188 -5.74 -16.47 -8.52
CA SER A 188 -7.11 -16.97 -8.64
C SER A 188 -8.20 -15.97 -8.24
N TRP A 189 -7.84 -14.80 -7.71
CA TRP A 189 -8.78 -13.76 -7.25
C TRP A 189 -9.09 -12.71 -8.31
N GLY A 190 -8.41 -12.71 -9.46
CA GLY A 190 -8.66 -11.78 -10.56
C GLY A 190 -7.42 -11.50 -11.38
N ARG A 191 -7.44 -10.42 -12.19
CA ARG A 191 -6.29 -10.04 -12.99
C ARG A 191 -5.14 -9.54 -12.12
N GLU A 192 -3.93 -9.84 -12.55
CA GLU A 192 -2.69 -9.35 -11.95
C GLU A 192 -2.25 -8.03 -12.62
N VAL A 193 -1.43 -7.26 -11.92
CA VAL A 193 -0.65 -6.15 -12.52
C VAL A 193 0.70 -6.72 -12.92
N LYS A 194 1.04 -6.64 -14.21
CA LYS A 194 2.25 -7.21 -14.81
C LYS A 194 3.00 -6.15 -15.58
#